data_AF-A0A960N1U4-F1
#
_entry.id   AF-A0A960N1U4-F1
#
_cell.length_a   1.000
_cell.length_b   1.000
_cell.length_c   1.000
_cell.angle_alpha   90.00
_cell.angle_beta   90.00
_cell.angle_gamma   90.00
#
_symmetry.space_group_name_H-M   'P 1'
#
loop_
_entity.id
_entity.type
_entity.pdbx_description
1 polymer ?
#
loop_
_entity_poly.entity_id
_entity_poly.type
_entity_poly.pdbx_seq_one_letter_code
_entity_poly.pdbx_strand_id
1 'polypeptide(L)'
;ATPPSVLFLPIGPDESSPNLQASLMEAAIEGKTGLLFRPQVIGYRSIEDLRLILMGQIPEALTSAIEDFRAIQGLTERMDHGAICRNEAVQGRLRGILEKSANHLSAKAMLDFGARPADAGLTVSGSVKAIESALQPVIGHYTAKVDGIGFEASKTEEITEAARRALSDLRSKVAPETKSALAAAENAVDAAKIFLSLANPDSSIGQQRQRELQERIDAWKSERIKIPAQ
;
A
#
# COMPACT_ATOMS: atom_id res chain seq x y z
N ALA A 1 -11.13 11.48 22.70
CA ALA A 1 -10.41 11.24 21.43
C ALA A 1 -9.88 12.58 20.93
N THR A 2 -8.61 12.65 20.54
CA THR A 2 -8.01 13.85 19.93
C THR A 2 -8.80 14.20 18.66
N PRO A 3 -9.19 15.47 18.43
CA PRO A 3 -9.95 15.83 17.23
C PRO A 3 -9.14 15.44 15.99
N PRO A 4 -9.76 14.82 14.97
CA PRO A 4 -9.07 14.51 13.73
C PRO A 4 -8.55 15.81 13.12
N SER A 5 -7.26 15.84 12.82
CA SER A 5 -6.60 16.99 12.22
C SER A 5 -7.15 17.22 10.80
N VAL A 6 -7.65 18.43 10.56
CA VAL A 6 -7.99 18.90 9.20
C VAL A 6 -6.74 19.54 8.62
N LEU A 7 -6.30 19.05 7.46
CA LEU A 7 -5.17 19.60 6.72
C LEU A 7 -5.69 20.36 5.51
N PHE A 8 -5.30 21.64 5.42
CA PHE A 8 -5.57 22.49 4.27
C PHE A 8 -4.35 22.52 3.35
N LEU A 9 -4.52 22.10 2.10
CA LEU A 9 -3.44 21.99 1.12
C LEU A 9 -3.74 22.79 -0.15
N PRO A 10 -2.73 23.41 -0.77
CA PRO A 10 -2.94 24.15 -2.02
C PRO A 10 -3.32 23.17 -3.14
N ILE A 11 -4.34 23.52 -3.93
CA ILE A 11 -4.62 22.89 -5.22
C ILE A 11 -4.03 23.82 -6.27
N GLY A 12 -2.78 23.56 -6.67
CA GLY A 12 -2.12 24.29 -7.74
C GLY A 12 -2.66 23.90 -9.13
N PRO A 13 -2.59 24.79 -10.14
CA PRO A 13 -2.72 24.42 -11.54
C PRO A 13 -1.46 23.73 -12.09
N ASP A 14 -0.32 23.84 -11.39
CA ASP A 14 0.96 23.27 -11.78
C ASP A 14 1.10 21.80 -11.36
N GLU A 15 1.48 20.96 -12.34
CA GLU A 15 1.81 19.53 -12.22
C GLU A 15 2.92 19.22 -11.18
N SER A 16 3.58 20.23 -10.62
CA SER A 16 4.63 20.09 -9.61
C SER A 16 4.11 19.90 -8.18
N SER A 17 2.81 20.09 -7.91
CA SER A 17 2.22 19.65 -6.64
C SER A 17 1.90 18.16 -6.75
N PRO A 18 2.42 17.28 -5.87
CA PRO A 18 2.05 15.86 -5.91
C PRO A 18 0.52 15.79 -5.85
N ASN A 19 -0.08 15.07 -6.80
CA ASN A 19 -1.52 14.89 -6.85
C ASN A 19 -1.93 14.10 -5.60
N LEU A 20 -2.15 14.81 -4.50
CA LEU A 20 -2.38 14.25 -3.17
C LEU A 20 -3.61 13.37 -3.13
N GLN A 21 -4.60 13.65 -3.99
CA GLN A 21 -5.72 12.75 -4.21
C GLN A 21 -5.24 11.41 -4.77
N ALA A 22 -4.38 11.42 -5.79
CA ALA A 22 -3.78 10.19 -6.33
C ALA A 22 -2.92 9.47 -5.28
N SER A 23 -2.12 10.18 -4.49
CA SER A 23 -1.32 9.55 -3.42
C SER A 23 -2.18 8.95 -2.29
N LEU A 24 -3.27 9.62 -1.90
CA LEU A 24 -4.24 9.09 -0.94
C LEU A 24 -4.95 7.85 -1.49
N MET A 25 -5.33 7.91 -2.76
CA MET A 25 -5.99 6.80 -3.45
C MET A 25 -5.04 5.62 -3.63
N GLU A 26 -3.79 5.85 -4.04
CA GLU A 26 -2.75 4.83 -4.15
C GLU A 26 -2.50 4.15 -2.81
N ALA A 27 -2.32 4.94 -1.73
CA ALA A 27 -2.13 4.38 -0.40
C ALA A 27 -3.36 3.57 0.08
N ALA A 28 -4.57 4.00 -0.25
CA ALA A 28 -5.78 3.23 0.03
C ALA A 28 -5.82 1.91 -0.73
N ILE A 29 -5.38 1.90 -1.99
CA ILE A 29 -5.25 0.69 -2.82
C ILE A 29 -4.16 -0.24 -2.29
N GLU A 30 -3.07 0.31 -1.74
CA GLU A 30 -2.03 -0.44 -1.02
C GLU A 30 -2.49 -1.01 0.34
N GLY A 31 -3.79 -0.96 0.64
CA GLY A 31 -4.36 -1.51 1.88
C GLY A 31 -4.28 -0.56 3.08
N LYS A 32 -3.81 0.68 2.90
CA LYS A 32 -3.80 1.72 3.96
C LYS A 32 -5.06 2.58 3.88
N THR A 33 -6.23 1.93 3.80
CA THR A 33 -7.54 2.59 3.71
C THR A 33 -7.81 3.55 4.87
N GLY A 34 -7.18 3.35 6.04
CA GLY A 34 -7.24 4.30 7.16
C GLY A 34 -6.73 5.71 6.84
N LEU A 35 -5.86 5.87 5.85
CA LEU A 35 -5.35 7.18 5.41
C LEU A 35 -6.42 8.02 4.70
N LEU A 36 -7.46 7.38 4.16
CA LEU A 36 -8.61 8.10 3.60
C LEU A 36 -9.41 8.83 4.69
N PHE A 37 -9.34 8.32 5.92
CA PHE A 37 -10.14 8.82 7.03
C PHE A 37 -9.35 9.81 7.87
N ARG A 38 -8.03 9.64 8.06
CA ARG A 38 -7.22 10.56 8.86
C ARG A 38 -5.81 10.72 8.29
N PRO A 39 -5.30 11.97 8.17
CA PRO A 39 -5.98 13.25 8.43
C PRO A 39 -7.05 13.59 7.37
N GLN A 40 -8.02 14.45 7.71
CA GLN A 40 -9.01 14.95 6.76
C GLN A 40 -8.36 16.01 5.88
N VAL A 41 -8.32 15.80 4.57
CA VAL A 41 -7.62 16.69 3.63
C VAL A 41 -8.62 17.48 2.80
N ILE A 42 -8.47 18.81 2.85
CA ILE A 42 -9.28 19.78 2.12
C ILE A 42 -8.34 20.68 1.32
N GLY A 43 -8.61 20.81 0.03
CA GLY A 43 -7.82 21.67 -0.82
C GLY A 43 -8.36 23.11 -0.87
N TYR A 44 -7.47 24.09 -1.00
CA TYR A 44 -7.83 25.48 -1.28
C TYR A 44 -7.27 25.92 -2.64
N ARG A 45 -7.99 26.81 -3.33
CA ARG A 45 -7.63 27.27 -4.68
C ARG A 45 -6.88 28.60 -4.68
N SER A 46 -7.03 29.39 -3.61
CA SER A 46 -6.36 30.67 -3.46
C SER A 46 -5.82 30.86 -2.05
N ILE A 47 -4.75 31.67 -1.92
CA ILE A 47 -4.22 32.08 -0.62
C ILE A 47 -5.28 32.85 0.18
N GLU A 48 -6.19 33.55 -0.49
CA GLU A 48 -7.26 34.30 0.17
C GLU A 48 -8.28 33.36 0.83
N ASP A 49 -8.64 32.24 0.18
CA ASP A 49 -9.48 31.19 0.79
C ASP A 49 -8.82 30.62 2.05
N LEU A 50 -7.51 30.33 1.98
CA LEU A 50 -6.75 29.87 3.14
C LEU A 50 -6.73 30.92 4.25
N ARG A 51 -6.56 32.21 3.90
CA ARG A 51 -6.52 33.31 4.85
C ARG A 51 -7.84 33.44 5.59
N LEU A 52 -8.97 33.38 4.88
CA LEU A 52 -10.30 33.41 5.48
C LEU A 52 -10.52 32.25 6.46
N ILE A 53 -10.09 31.04 6.09
CA ILE A 53 -10.15 29.85 6.96
C ILE A 53 -9.29 30.03 8.21
N LEU A 54 -8.06 30.53 8.07
CA LEU A 54 -7.15 30.78 9.20
C LEU A 54 -7.64 31.89 10.13
N MET A 55 -8.40 32.86 9.59
CA MET A 55 -9.05 33.92 10.35
C MET A 55 -10.37 33.47 11.01
N GLY A 56 -10.72 32.19 10.93
CA GLY A 56 -11.93 31.62 11.53
C GLY A 56 -13.21 31.90 10.74
N GLN A 57 -13.11 32.52 9.56
CA GLN A 57 -14.22 32.79 8.64
C GLN A 57 -14.42 31.60 7.70
N ILE A 58 -14.69 30.44 8.29
CA ILE A 58 -14.93 29.20 7.55
C ILE A 58 -16.35 29.27 6.96
N PRO A 59 -16.52 29.11 5.63
CA PRO A 59 -17.84 29.08 5.02
C PRO A 59 -18.73 28.01 5.67
N GLU A 60 -20.00 28.32 5.91
CA GLU A 60 -20.95 27.40 6.55
C GLU A 60 -21.07 26.06 5.80
N ALA A 61 -21.02 26.10 4.46
CA ALA A 61 -20.98 24.91 3.61
C ALA A 61 -19.76 24.01 3.90
N LEU A 62 -18.59 24.61 4.16
CA LEU A 62 -17.37 23.89 4.49
C LEU A 62 -17.43 23.31 5.90
N THR A 63 -17.96 24.06 6.87
CA THR A 63 -18.21 23.56 8.24
C THR A 63 -19.15 22.35 8.20
N SER A 64 -20.26 22.45 7.47
CA SER A 64 -21.22 21.36 7.31
C SER A 64 -20.58 20.14 6.63
N ALA A 65 -19.78 20.34 5.58
CA ALA A 65 -19.02 19.27 4.92
C ALA A 65 -18.04 18.57 5.87
N ILE A 66 -17.37 19.32 6.75
CA ILE A 66 -16.44 18.78 7.76
C ILE A 66 -17.19 17.91 8.77
N GLU A 67 -18.34 18.36 9.25
CA GLU A 67 -19.18 17.61 10.20
C GLU A 67 -19.74 16.33 9.59
N ASP A 68 -20.21 16.40 8.35
CA ASP A 68 -20.67 15.22 7.61
C ASP A 68 -19.55 14.18 7.44
N PHE A 69 -18.34 14.64 7.10
CA PHE A 69 -17.19 13.77 6.98
C PHE A 69 -16.79 13.16 8.33
N ARG A 70 -16.85 13.92 9.43
CA ARG A 70 -16.60 13.41 10.79
C ARG A 70 -17.59 12.33 11.19
N ALA A 71 -18.85 12.46 10.81
CA ALA A 71 -19.84 11.42 11.07
C ALA A 71 -19.49 10.12 10.33
N ILE A 72 -18.93 10.21 9.11
CA ILE A 72 -18.41 9.04 8.37
C ILE A 72 -17.17 8.47 9.08
N GLN A 73 -16.25 9.32 9.54
CA GLN A 73 -15.10 8.88 10.34
C GLN A 73 -15.53 8.15 11.62
N GLY A 74 -16.64 8.55 12.26
CA GLY A 74 -17.16 7.85 13.44
C GLY A 74 -17.57 6.39 13.18
N LEU A 75 -17.85 6.03 11.92
CA LEU A 75 -18.19 4.64 11.56
C LEU A 75 -16.98 3.70 11.66
N THR A 76 -15.74 4.21 11.63
CA THR A 76 -14.52 3.38 11.70
C THR A 76 -14.37 2.67 13.04
N GLU A 77 -15.11 3.09 14.08
CA GLU A 77 -15.15 2.41 15.37
C GLU A 77 -15.93 1.08 15.32
N ARG A 78 -16.81 0.91 14.33
CA ARG A 78 -17.78 -0.20 14.26
C ARG A 78 -17.68 -1.02 12.98
N MET A 79 -16.98 -0.50 11.97
CA MET A 79 -16.89 -1.09 10.64
C MET A 79 -15.48 -0.97 10.07
N ASP A 80 -15.12 -1.93 9.22
CA ASP A 80 -13.87 -1.86 8.46
C ASP A 80 -13.85 -0.67 7.47
N HIS A 81 -12.68 -0.05 7.32
CA HIS A 81 -12.48 1.13 6.47
C HIS A 81 -12.87 0.89 5.00
N GLY A 82 -12.55 -0.30 4.45
CA GLY A 82 -12.92 -0.66 3.09
C GLY A 82 -14.43 -0.86 2.94
N ALA A 83 -15.06 -1.48 3.93
CA ALA A 83 -16.51 -1.67 3.97
C ALA A 83 -17.26 -0.32 4.07
N ILE A 84 -16.75 0.63 4.86
CA ILE A 84 -17.31 1.99 4.96
C ILE A 84 -17.23 2.69 3.60
N CYS A 85 -16.09 2.62 2.91
CA CYS A 85 -15.95 3.26 1.61
C CYS A 85 -16.88 2.64 0.56
N ARG A 86 -17.28 1.38 0.67
CA ARG A 86 -18.18 0.74 -0.30
C ARG A 86 -19.66 0.81 0.09
N ASN A 87 -19.97 1.33 1.27
CA ASN A 87 -21.35 1.43 1.74
C ASN A 87 -22.13 2.47 0.91
N GLU A 88 -23.28 2.08 0.37
CA GLU A 88 -24.08 2.93 -0.52
C GLU A 88 -24.55 4.24 0.16
N ALA A 89 -24.96 4.16 1.43
CA ALA A 89 -25.36 5.35 2.18
C ALA A 89 -24.16 6.28 2.43
N VAL A 90 -22.98 5.73 2.72
CA VAL A 90 -21.73 6.52 2.84
C VAL A 90 -21.36 7.14 1.50
N GLN A 91 -21.44 6.40 0.39
CA GLN A 91 -21.20 6.91 -0.96
C GLN A 91 -22.15 8.06 -1.34
N GLY A 92 -23.43 7.97 -0.95
CA GLY A 92 -24.39 9.07 -1.09
C GLY A 92 -23.98 10.30 -0.29
N ARG A 93 -23.58 10.12 0.98
CA ARG A 93 -23.12 11.22 1.84
C ARG A 93 -21.85 11.88 1.33
N LEU A 94 -20.88 11.10 0.85
CA LEU A 94 -19.64 11.61 0.28
C LEU A 94 -19.90 12.47 -0.97
N ARG A 95 -20.88 12.08 -1.82
CA ARG A 95 -21.33 12.92 -2.94
C ARG A 95 -21.90 14.26 -2.45
N GLY A 96 -22.75 14.24 -1.42
CA GLY A 96 -23.26 15.47 -0.80
C GLY A 96 -22.18 16.36 -0.18
N ILE A 97 -21.12 15.77 0.37
CA ILE A 97 -19.95 16.51 0.86
C ILE A 97 -19.24 17.23 -0.31
N LEU A 98 -19.09 16.58 -1.47
CA LEU A 98 -18.48 17.21 -2.64
C LEU A 98 -19.36 18.29 -3.27
N GLU A 99 -20.69 18.19 -3.18
CA GLU A 99 -21.60 19.27 -3.60
C GLU A 99 -21.42 20.53 -2.75
N LYS A 100 -21.20 20.37 -1.43
CA LYS A 100 -20.91 21.48 -0.50
C LYS A 100 -19.48 21.99 -0.62
N SER A 101 -18.53 21.09 -0.87
CA SER A 101 -17.10 21.38 -0.93
C SER A 101 -16.40 20.51 -1.97
N ALA A 102 -16.39 20.96 -3.22
CA ALA A 102 -15.79 20.24 -4.35
C ALA A 102 -14.29 19.94 -4.18
N ASN A 103 -13.60 20.70 -3.32
CA ASN A 103 -12.17 20.53 -3.05
C ASN A 103 -11.89 19.60 -1.84
N HIS A 104 -12.88 18.83 -1.38
CA HIS A 104 -12.69 17.91 -0.26
C HIS A 104 -11.97 16.63 -0.72
N LEU A 105 -10.63 16.67 -0.74
CA LEU A 105 -9.78 15.62 -1.33
C LEU A 105 -9.99 14.24 -0.72
N SER A 106 -10.13 14.14 0.61
CA SER A 106 -10.42 12.85 1.27
C SER A 106 -11.76 12.24 0.83
N ALA A 107 -12.81 13.06 0.72
CA ALA A 107 -14.13 12.58 0.29
C ALA A 107 -14.10 12.11 -1.17
N LYS A 108 -13.36 12.83 -2.02
CA LYS A 108 -13.15 12.44 -3.41
C LYS A 108 -12.40 11.11 -3.53
N ALA A 109 -11.29 10.95 -2.81
CA ALA A 109 -10.54 9.70 -2.80
C ALA A 109 -11.35 8.51 -2.25
N MET A 110 -12.22 8.72 -1.26
CA MET A 110 -13.13 7.69 -0.73
C MET A 110 -14.22 7.28 -1.73
N LEU A 111 -14.76 8.23 -2.50
CA LEU A 111 -15.69 7.94 -3.60
C LEU A 111 -15.01 7.12 -4.68
N ASP A 112 -13.84 7.57 -5.13
CA ASP A 112 -13.06 6.87 -6.15
C ASP A 112 -12.71 5.45 -5.71
N PHE A 113 -12.34 5.25 -4.43
CA PHE A 113 -12.08 3.93 -3.87
C PHE A 113 -13.35 3.07 -3.80
N GLY A 114 -14.48 3.63 -3.37
CA GLY A 114 -15.76 2.92 -3.24
C GLY A 114 -16.36 2.48 -4.58
N ALA A 115 -16.09 3.24 -5.65
CA ALA A 115 -16.53 2.92 -7.01
C ALA A 115 -15.70 1.80 -7.68
N ARG A 116 -14.57 1.41 -7.09
CA ARG A 116 -13.73 0.33 -7.64
C ARG A 116 -14.38 -1.03 -7.39
N PRO A 117 -14.27 -1.97 -8.35
CA PRO A 117 -14.68 -3.35 -8.15
C PRO A 117 -14.05 -3.93 -6.87
N ALA A 118 -14.82 -4.69 -6.09
CA ALA A 118 -14.36 -5.22 -4.82
C ALA A 118 -13.17 -6.19 -4.95
N ASP A 119 -13.02 -6.74 -6.15
CA ASP A 119 -12.03 -7.66 -6.69
C ASP A 119 -10.96 -6.98 -7.55
N ALA A 120 -10.92 -5.64 -7.61
CA ALA A 120 -9.82 -4.94 -8.24
C ALA A 120 -8.55 -5.30 -7.45
N GLY A 121 -7.77 -6.23 -8.00
CA GLY A 121 -6.50 -6.65 -7.45
C GLY A 121 -5.57 -5.46 -7.16
N LEU A 122 -4.48 -5.75 -6.48
CA LEU A 122 -3.38 -4.81 -6.28
C LEU A 122 -3.01 -4.15 -7.60
N THR A 123 -2.70 -2.85 -7.55
CA THR A 123 -2.05 -2.17 -8.67
C THR A 123 -0.73 -2.83 -9.00
N VAL A 124 -0.15 -2.52 -10.16
CA VAL A 124 1.18 -2.99 -10.53
C VAL A 124 2.22 -2.64 -9.45
N SER A 125 2.27 -1.37 -9.02
CA SER A 125 3.13 -0.90 -7.92
C SER A 125 2.86 -1.63 -6.59
N GLY A 126 1.58 -1.74 -6.19
CA GLY A 126 1.19 -2.46 -4.97
C GLY A 126 1.52 -3.95 -4.99
N SER A 127 1.44 -4.58 -6.16
CA SER A 127 1.80 -5.99 -6.37
C SER A 127 3.30 -6.18 -6.19
N VAL A 128 4.14 -5.35 -6.83
CA VAL A 128 5.60 -5.41 -6.69
C VAL A 128 6.01 -5.23 -5.23
N LYS A 129 5.45 -4.24 -4.54
CA LYS A 129 5.74 -3.96 -3.14
C LYS A 129 5.32 -5.10 -2.21
N ALA A 130 4.17 -5.72 -2.46
CA ALA A 130 3.70 -6.86 -1.69
C ALA A 130 4.59 -8.10 -1.90
N ILE A 131 5.00 -8.37 -3.14
CA ILE A 131 5.95 -9.45 -3.47
C ILE A 131 7.30 -9.20 -2.80
N GLU A 132 7.83 -7.98 -2.90
CA GLU A 132 9.10 -7.58 -2.27
C GLU A 132 9.03 -7.73 -0.74
N SER A 133 7.94 -7.27 -0.12
CA SER A 133 7.74 -7.39 1.33
C SER A 133 7.69 -8.85 1.80
N ALA A 134 7.11 -9.74 1.00
CA ALA A 134 7.08 -11.18 1.31
C ALA A 134 8.45 -11.84 1.16
N LEU A 135 9.27 -11.40 0.20
CA LEU A 135 10.56 -12.00 -0.11
C LEU A 135 11.71 -11.46 0.77
N GLN A 136 11.61 -10.22 1.24
CA GLN A 136 12.69 -9.53 1.96
C GLN A 136 13.21 -10.29 3.20
N PRO A 137 12.37 -10.90 4.06
CA PRO A 137 12.85 -11.68 5.19
C PRO A 137 13.73 -12.86 4.78
N VAL A 138 13.41 -13.52 3.65
CA VAL A 138 14.17 -14.64 3.11
C VAL A 138 15.53 -14.17 2.59
N ILE A 139 15.57 -13.03 1.88
CA ILE A 139 16.83 -12.44 1.39
C ILE A 139 17.72 -12.01 2.56
N GLY A 140 17.14 -11.42 3.61
CA GLY A 140 17.85 -11.07 4.83
C GLY A 140 18.48 -12.29 5.51
N HIS A 141 17.71 -13.38 5.63
CA HIS A 141 18.18 -14.63 6.24
C HIS A 141 19.26 -15.34 5.40
N TYR A 142 19.15 -15.27 4.07
CA TYR A 142 20.20 -15.71 3.15
C TYR A 142 21.50 -14.93 3.32
N THR A 143 21.41 -13.61 3.36
CA THR A 143 22.57 -12.72 3.55
C THR A 143 23.26 -13.01 4.88
N ALA A 144 22.48 -13.16 5.96
CA ALA A 144 22.99 -13.53 7.27
C ALA A 144 23.77 -14.86 7.25
N LYS A 145 23.31 -15.86 6.47
CA LYS A 145 23.99 -17.16 6.33
C LYS A 145 25.30 -17.04 5.55
N VAL A 146 25.30 -16.28 4.47
CA VAL A 146 26.50 -16.10 3.62
C VAL A 146 27.57 -15.28 4.32
N ASP A 147 27.17 -14.21 5.02
CA ASP A 147 28.09 -13.33 5.72
C ASP A 147 28.53 -13.91 7.08
N GLY A 148 27.85 -14.95 7.56
CA GLY A 148 28.10 -15.58 8.85
C GLY A 148 27.66 -14.75 10.06
N ILE A 149 26.82 -13.72 9.86
CA ILE A 149 26.40 -12.77 10.90
C ILE A 149 24.89 -12.87 11.09
N GLY A 150 24.47 -13.23 12.31
CA GLY A 150 23.04 -13.19 12.69
C GLY A 150 22.17 -14.30 12.06
N PHE A 151 22.78 -15.34 11.49
CA PHE A 151 22.04 -16.49 10.96
C PHE A 151 21.54 -17.40 12.07
N GLU A 152 20.23 -17.67 12.06
CA GLU A 152 19.57 -18.60 12.98
C GLU A 152 18.93 -19.76 12.20
N ALA A 153 19.59 -20.92 12.19
CA ALA A 153 19.11 -22.10 11.44
C ALA A 153 17.68 -22.51 11.84
N SER A 154 17.32 -22.38 13.11
CA SER A 154 15.97 -22.69 13.65
C SER A 154 14.84 -21.87 13.03
N LYS A 155 15.13 -20.64 12.56
CA LYS A 155 14.12 -19.75 11.95
C LYS A 155 13.90 -20.00 10.46
N THR A 156 14.70 -20.87 9.84
CA THR A 156 14.66 -21.10 8.39
C THR A 156 13.29 -21.58 7.91
N GLU A 157 12.71 -22.58 8.58
CA GLU A 157 11.40 -23.11 8.20
C GLU A 157 10.29 -22.06 8.39
N GLU A 158 10.32 -21.35 9.53
CA GLU A 158 9.36 -20.29 9.82
C GLU A 158 9.37 -19.18 8.76
N ILE A 159 10.56 -18.65 8.45
CA ILE A 159 10.73 -17.55 7.49
C ILE A 159 10.32 -17.98 6.08
N THR A 160 10.75 -19.17 5.64
CA THR A 160 10.47 -19.64 4.27
C THR A 160 9.00 -20.04 4.09
N GLU A 161 8.36 -20.66 5.07
CA GLU A 161 6.93 -20.98 5.01
C GLU A 161 6.05 -19.74 5.13
N ALA A 162 6.42 -18.76 5.95
CA ALA A 162 5.72 -17.48 6.02
C ALA A 162 5.76 -16.75 4.66
N ALA A 163 6.93 -16.68 4.03
CA ALA A 163 7.08 -16.10 2.70
C ALA A 163 6.28 -16.87 1.64
N ARG A 164 6.33 -18.21 1.64
CA ARG A 164 5.55 -19.05 0.71
C ARG A 164 4.04 -18.78 0.84
N ARG A 165 3.52 -18.73 2.07
CA ARG A 165 2.09 -18.44 2.32
C ARG A 165 1.72 -17.05 1.81
N ALA A 166 2.52 -16.04 2.15
CA ALA A 166 2.29 -14.67 1.70
C ALA A 166 2.26 -14.56 0.15
N LEU A 167 3.20 -15.21 -0.55
CA LEU A 167 3.22 -15.23 -2.02
C LEU A 167 2.03 -16.01 -2.61
N SER A 168 1.63 -17.12 -2.00
CA SER A 168 0.45 -17.88 -2.42
C SER A 168 -0.83 -17.04 -2.32
N ASP A 169 -1.00 -16.28 -1.24
CA ASP A 169 -2.14 -15.40 -1.02
C ASP A 169 -2.21 -14.23 -2.02
N LEU A 170 -1.07 -13.91 -2.66
CA LEU A 170 -0.97 -12.87 -3.67
C LEU A 170 -1.37 -13.34 -5.08
N ARG A 171 -1.43 -14.64 -5.36
CA ARG A 171 -1.72 -15.19 -6.71
C ARG A 171 -3.00 -14.67 -7.36
N SER A 172 -4.05 -14.48 -6.56
CA SER A 172 -5.34 -13.96 -7.02
C SER A 172 -5.48 -12.44 -6.90
N LYS A 173 -4.50 -11.78 -6.27
CA LYS A 173 -4.56 -10.34 -5.94
C LYS A 173 -3.61 -9.52 -6.79
N VAL A 174 -2.51 -10.09 -7.30
CA VAL A 174 -1.52 -9.32 -8.06
C VAL A 174 -2.01 -8.93 -9.45
N ALA A 175 -1.56 -7.78 -9.92
CA ALA A 175 -1.78 -7.33 -11.28
C ALA A 175 -1.22 -8.35 -12.30
N PRO A 176 -1.89 -8.61 -13.43
CA PRO A 176 -1.46 -9.58 -14.44
C PRO A 176 0.00 -9.41 -14.89
N GLU A 177 0.44 -8.16 -15.03
CA GLU A 177 1.79 -7.76 -15.46
C GLU A 177 2.88 -8.21 -14.47
N THR A 178 2.51 -8.48 -13.22
CA THR A 178 3.44 -8.83 -12.13
C THR A 178 3.47 -10.33 -11.83
N LYS A 179 2.69 -11.14 -12.56
CA LYS A 179 2.63 -12.60 -12.36
C LYS A 179 3.97 -13.30 -12.59
N SER A 180 4.78 -12.84 -13.55
CA SER A 180 6.13 -13.38 -13.76
C SER A 180 7.06 -13.08 -12.59
N ALA A 181 7.00 -11.86 -12.05
CA ALA A 181 7.75 -11.46 -10.87
C ALA A 181 7.32 -12.25 -9.62
N LEU A 182 6.01 -12.51 -9.44
CA LEU A 182 5.49 -13.37 -8.38
C LEU A 182 6.06 -14.79 -8.50
N ALA A 183 6.00 -15.40 -9.69
CA ALA A 183 6.53 -16.73 -9.93
C ALA A 183 8.07 -16.79 -9.70
N ALA A 184 8.81 -15.76 -10.08
CA ALA A 184 10.24 -15.66 -9.80
C ALA A 184 10.53 -15.58 -8.30
N ALA A 185 9.73 -14.83 -7.54
CA ALA A 185 9.84 -14.78 -6.07
C ALA A 185 9.55 -16.14 -5.42
N GLU A 186 8.51 -16.85 -5.87
CA GLU A 186 8.18 -18.19 -5.37
C GLU A 186 9.36 -19.16 -5.59
N ASN A 187 9.97 -19.15 -6.78
CA ASN A 187 11.16 -19.95 -7.08
C ASN A 187 12.36 -19.59 -6.19
N ALA A 188 12.53 -18.31 -5.84
CA ALA A 188 13.59 -17.88 -4.95
C ALA A 188 13.37 -18.39 -3.51
N VAL A 189 12.13 -18.38 -3.01
CA VAL A 189 11.78 -18.97 -1.71
C VAL A 189 12.05 -20.47 -1.68
N ASP A 190 11.69 -21.19 -2.75
CA ASP A 190 11.94 -22.63 -2.88
C ASP A 190 13.44 -22.95 -2.84
N ALA A 191 14.24 -22.21 -3.62
CA ALA A 191 15.70 -22.37 -3.61
C ALA A 191 16.31 -21.99 -2.26
N ALA A 192 15.78 -20.96 -1.60
CA ALA A 192 16.24 -20.51 -0.29
C ALA A 192 16.03 -21.57 0.76
N LYS A 193 14.85 -22.20 0.79
CA LYS A 193 14.56 -23.31 1.73
C LYS A 193 15.60 -24.41 1.63
N ILE A 194 16.01 -24.78 0.41
CA ILE A 194 17.03 -25.82 0.18
C ILE A 194 18.39 -25.37 0.72
N PHE A 195 18.90 -24.21 0.27
CA PHE A 195 20.24 -23.75 0.66
C PHE A 195 20.36 -23.44 2.16
N LEU A 196 19.35 -22.77 2.72
CA LEU A 196 19.35 -22.36 4.13
C LEU A 196 19.27 -23.56 5.08
N SER A 197 18.68 -24.68 4.64
CA SER A 197 18.61 -25.93 5.42
C SER A 197 19.91 -26.76 5.39
N LEU A 198 20.90 -26.39 4.57
CA LEU A 198 22.16 -27.12 4.50
C LEU A 198 23.03 -26.88 5.75
N ALA A 199 23.52 -27.97 6.34
CA ALA A 199 24.47 -27.91 7.46
C ALA A 199 25.84 -27.38 7.03
N ASN A 200 26.32 -27.76 5.83
CA ASN A 200 27.65 -27.42 5.32
C ASN A 200 27.54 -26.62 4.00
N PRO A 201 27.39 -25.28 4.08
CA PRO A 201 27.27 -24.42 2.89
C PRO A 201 28.54 -24.39 2.03
N ASP A 202 29.72 -24.63 2.61
CA ASP A 202 31.00 -24.61 1.88
C ASP A 202 31.27 -25.88 1.06
N SER A 203 30.42 -26.91 1.20
CA SER A 203 30.52 -28.10 0.37
C SER A 203 30.27 -27.78 -1.11
N SER A 204 30.76 -28.62 -2.03
CA SER A 204 30.46 -28.47 -3.47
C SER A 204 28.95 -28.38 -3.75
N ILE A 205 28.14 -29.11 -2.97
CA ILE A 205 26.67 -29.06 -3.07
C ILE A 205 26.15 -27.72 -2.52
N GLY A 206 26.67 -27.27 -1.39
CA GLY A 206 26.28 -25.98 -0.81
C GLY A 206 26.59 -24.80 -1.71
N GLN A 207 27.78 -24.74 -2.31
CA GLN A 207 28.15 -23.72 -3.29
C GLN A 207 27.29 -23.77 -4.56
N GLN A 208 26.90 -24.97 -5.01
CA GLN A 208 25.95 -25.10 -6.11
C GLN A 208 24.57 -24.54 -5.73
N ARG A 209 24.02 -24.92 -4.57
CA ARG A 209 22.70 -24.42 -4.12
C ARG A 209 22.70 -22.93 -3.85
N GLN A 210 23.82 -22.37 -3.38
CA GLN A 210 24.00 -20.93 -3.23
C GLN A 210 23.89 -20.21 -4.57
N ARG A 211 24.59 -20.71 -5.61
CA ARG A 211 24.52 -20.14 -6.96
C ARG A 211 23.11 -20.22 -7.53
N GLU A 212 22.45 -21.37 -7.40
CA GLU A 212 21.08 -21.54 -7.85
C GLU A 212 20.13 -20.55 -7.16
N LEU A 213 20.24 -20.36 -5.85
CA LEU A 213 19.47 -19.35 -5.12
C LEU A 213 19.77 -17.93 -5.61
N GLN A 214 21.04 -17.59 -5.78
CA GLN A 214 21.44 -16.28 -6.27
C GLN A 214 20.85 -15.99 -7.65
N GLU A 215 20.91 -16.95 -8.57
CA GLU A 215 20.28 -16.86 -9.90
C GLU A 215 18.77 -16.62 -9.80
N ARG A 216 18.06 -17.27 -8.86
CA ARG A 216 16.62 -17.04 -8.66
C ARG A 216 16.33 -15.65 -8.09
N ILE A 217 17.15 -15.16 -7.16
CA ILE A 217 17.03 -13.80 -6.61
C ILE A 217 17.25 -12.77 -7.74
N ASP A 218 18.25 -12.98 -8.59
CA ASP A 218 18.56 -12.06 -9.67
C ASP A 218 17.53 -12.13 -10.81
N ALA A 219 16.95 -13.30 -11.06
CA ALA A 219 15.79 -13.44 -11.93
C ALA A 219 14.58 -12.64 -11.40
N TRP A 220 14.28 -12.71 -10.10
CA TRP A 220 13.23 -11.88 -9.49
C TRP A 220 13.51 -10.39 -9.63
N LYS A 221 14.74 -9.93 -9.35
CA LYS A 221 15.13 -8.52 -9.54
C LYS A 221 14.98 -8.08 -10.99
N SER A 222 15.35 -8.95 -11.93
CA SER A 222 15.25 -8.66 -13.37
C SER A 222 13.79 -8.52 -13.81
N GLU A 223 12.90 -9.42 -13.36
CA GLU A 223 11.46 -9.31 -13.62
C GLU A 223 10.87 -8.05 -12.99
N ARG A 224 11.32 -7.67 -11.79
CA ARG A 224 10.92 -6.43 -11.14
C ARG A 224 11.28 -5.19 -11.98
N ILE A 225 12.48 -5.13 -12.55
CA ILE A 225 12.94 -3.97 -13.32
C ILE A 225 12.17 -3.81 -14.65
N LYS A 226 11.66 -4.90 -15.22
CA LYS A 226 10.86 -4.87 -16.45
C LYS A 226 9.47 -4.24 -16.24
N ILE A 227 9.02 -4.15 -15.00
CA ILE A 227 7.72 -3.58 -14.66
C ILE A 227 7.89 -2.04 -14.62
N PRO A 228 7.26 -1.28 -15.55
CA PRO A 228 7.41 0.16 -15.57
C PRO A 228 6.88 0.74 -14.26
N ALA A 229 7.65 1.67 -13.67
CA ALA A 229 7.17 2.51 -12.58
C ALA A 229 6.05 3.40 -13.14
N GLN A 230 4.80 3.00 -12.91
CA GLN A 230 3.61 3.80 -13.22
C GLN A 230 3.12 4.47 -11.94
#